data_AF-A0A9N7NP98-F1
#
_entry.id   AF-A0A9N7NP98-F1
#
_cell.length_a   1.000
_cell.length_b   1.000
_cell.length_c   1.000
_cell.angle_alpha   90.00
_cell.angle_beta   90.00
_cell.angle_gamma   90.00
#
_symmetry.space_group_name_H-M   'P 1'
#
loop_
_entity.id
_entity.type
_entity.pdbx_description
1 polymer ?
#
loop_
_entity_poly.entity_id
_entity_poly.type
_entity_poly.pdbx_seq_one_letter_code
_entity_poly.pdbx_strand_id
1 'polypeptide(L)'
;MRGCTCHFVVKRLYARPSLALLIYNERRHVNKAGFICHGPLDRDAIGPGAKKVPNPMAESLATRYVQKLGTIIKHSTHELDLDDQASIRLWVEQNKKSVFFYRDSTENEPFVLGIQTEWQLHQMVRFGHRNMIAADSTLGIKRLKYPLCTLLVFDSRQHALPVAWIITRSVAKADVVSWMTALLERVCSVDSGWKVNGFLIDDAAIEIDPIREIFSCPVLFSLWRVRRSWLRHIVKKCTNIEVQREMFKRLGQIVYGIWGGMDIALALDEFSLDFVDQISFMQYFKDAWLPKLEMWLTSMKTLPLASLEASGAIEAYHVKLKAKLYDEDDTQLDSLQRVDWLVHKLTTELHSSYWLDRYADESDSFLHAKEEYVGSTSWHRALQIPDGSVSLDDKDRLFAKVVSQKDSSLARVVWNPGSEFAHCDCEWSMKGNLCKHMIKVNMVCENLQCYGPMMSYRSFMNILMDLWRKPMDDSVELDISAAWTCRMLGQIGNFVRLNDSDDIGLVVNDMPLKWADKKSRMSSFSRGLSSLAHPSEKRPEKFAARRRSRKRKRISRL
;
A
#
# COMPACT_ATOMS: atom_id res chain seq x y z
N MET A 1 -9.13 30.05 30.07
CA MET A 1 -8.01 29.08 30.06
C MET A 1 -7.78 28.57 31.48
N ARG A 2 -7.53 27.27 31.70
CA ARG A 2 -7.23 26.70 33.03
C ARG A 2 -5.71 26.57 33.20
N GLY A 3 -5.06 27.55 33.83
CA GLY A 3 -3.60 27.51 34.05
C GLY A 3 -3.21 26.63 35.24
N CYS A 4 -2.45 25.55 35.01
CA CYS A 4 -1.73 24.87 36.10
C CYS A 4 -0.42 25.61 36.42
N THR A 5 0.02 25.51 37.68
CA THR A 5 1.38 25.88 38.13
C THR A 5 2.29 24.65 38.21
N CYS A 6 2.07 23.70 37.32
CA CYS A 6 2.71 22.39 37.29
C CYS A 6 4.20 22.50 36.90
N HIS A 7 5.12 22.07 37.78
CA HIS A 7 6.54 22.00 37.43
C HIS A 7 6.88 20.72 36.66
N PHE A 8 7.29 20.88 35.40
CA PHE A 8 7.79 19.81 34.53
C PHE A 8 9.09 20.20 33.83
N VAL A 9 9.93 19.22 33.55
CA VAL A 9 11.20 19.38 32.81
C VAL A 9 10.98 18.96 31.36
N VAL A 10 11.21 19.89 30.44
CA VAL A 10 11.23 19.61 28.99
C VAL A 10 12.63 19.16 28.59
N LYS A 11 12.78 17.95 28.04
CA LYS A 11 14.05 17.45 27.48
C LYS A 11 13.92 17.18 25.99
N ARG A 12 14.80 17.79 25.18
CA ARG A 12 14.92 17.49 23.75
C ARG A 12 15.60 16.14 23.56
N LEU A 13 15.06 15.27 22.72
CA LEU A 13 15.64 13.96 22.45
C LEU A 13 16.74 14.05 21.38
N TYR A 14 17.98 13.71 21.72
CA TYR A 14 19.12 13.76 20.80
C TYR A 14 18.89 12.93 19.52
N ALA A 15 18.31 11.74 19.63
CA ALA A 15 18.05 10.86 18.49
C ALA A 15 16.83 11.27 17.63
N ARG A 16 15.94 12.14 18.14
CA ARG A 16 14.78 12.70 17.40
C ARG A 16 14.59 14.17 17.79
N PRO A 17 15.36 15.10 17.21
CA PRO A 17 15.40 16.51 17.66
C PRO A 17 14.12 17.33 17.45
N SER A 18 13.10 16.74 16.83
CA SER A 18 11.73 17.24 16.62
C SER A 18 10.73 16.78 17.69
N LEU A 19 11.16 15.96 18.66
CA LEU A 19 10.34 15.52 19.79
C LEU A 19 10.89 16.06 21.12
N ALA A 20 9.97 16.52 21.97
CA ALA A 20 10.23 16.96 23.33
C ALA A 20 9.62 15.96 24.32
N LEU A 21 10.43 15.44 25.24
CA LEU A 21 9.98 14.63 26.36
C LEU A 21 9.58 15.55 27.52
N LEU A 22 8.33 15.49 27.95
CA LEU A 22 7.84 16.15 29.15
C LEU A 22 7.99 15.20 30.35
N ILE A 23 8.78 15.60 31.35
CA ILE A 23 8.96 14.86 32.60
C ILE A 23 8.32 15.66 33.72
N TYR A 24 7.20 15.18 34.25
CA TYR A 24 6.55 15.79 35.42
C TYR A 24 7.31 15.40 36.70
N ASN A 25 7.65 16.38 37.54
CA ASN A 25 8.46 16.13 38.74
C ASN A 25 7.66 15.48 39.88
N GLU A 26 6.34 15.65 39.89
CA GLU A 26 5.44 15.15 40.92
C GLU A 26 4.33 14.27 40.29
N ARG A 27 3.87 13.25 41.00
CA ARG A 27 2.83 12.31 40.49
C ARG A 27 1.39 12.74 40.76
N ARG A 28 1.17 13.84 41.48
CA ARG A 28 -0.16 14.35 41.83
C ARG A 28 -0.18 15.85 41.55
N HIS A 29 -0.94 16.28 40.54
CA HIS A 29 -1.02 17.69 40.18
C HIS A 29 -2.36 18.29 40.65
N VAL A 30 -2.27 19.31 41.50
CA VAL A 30 -3.41 20.10 41.97
C VAL A 30 -3.24 21.57 41.58
N ASN A 31 -4.36 22.28 41.44
CA ASN A 31 -4.38 23.72 41.22
C ASN A 31 -4.18 24.49 42.55
N LYS A 32 -4.12 25.83 42.47
CA LYS A 32 -3.97 26.71 43.66
C LYS A 32 -5.09 26.59 44.70
N ALA A 33 -6.19 25.91 44.41
CA ALA A 33 -7.31 25.65 45.31
C ALA A 33 -7.39 24.17 45.75
N GLY A 34 -6.33 23.38 45.57
CA GLY A 34 -6.23 21.99 46.03
C GLY A 34 -6.94 20.95 45.14
N PHE A 35 -7.68 21.37 44.12
CA PHE A 35 -8.35 20.44 43.21
C PHE A 35 -7.39 19.85 42.18
N ILE A 36 -7.51 18.55 41.91
CA ILE A 36 -6.78 17.84 40.85
C ILE A 36 -6.97 18.58 39.52
N CYS A 37 -5.87 19.02 38.89
CA CYS A 37 -5.95 19.90 37.72
C CYS A 37 -6.08 19.15 36.38
N HIS A 38 -5.70 17.87 36.37
CA HIS A 38 -5.85 16.91 35.26
C HIS A 38 -6.27 15.58 35.92
N GLY A 39 -7.32 14.92 35.43
CA GLY A 39 -7.95 13.78 36.12
C GLY A 39 -6.98 12.63 36.47
N PRO A 40 -7.31 11.81 37.50
CA PRO A 40 -6.42 10.75 38.00
C PRO A 40 -6.28 9.60 36.99
N LEU A 41 -5.39 9.78 36.00
CA LEU A 41 -5.27 8.94 34.80
C LEU A 41 -6.64 8.66 34.18
N ASP A 42 -7.21 9.72 33.61
CA ASP A 42 -8.32 9.67 32.67
C ASP A 42 -8.07 8.52 31.66
N ARG A 43 -8.90 7.47 31.70
CA ARG A 43 -8.67 6.24 30.91
C ARG A 43 -9.00 6.45 29.44
N ASP A 44 -9.84 7.43 29.13
CA ASP A 44 -10.16 7.84 27.77
C ASP A 44 -9.13 8.84 27.23
N ALA A 45 -8.17 9.28 28.05
CA ALA A 45 -7.00 10.01 27.61
C ALA A 45 -5.98 9.08 26.92
N ILE A 46 -6.37 8.59 25.74
CA ILE A 46 -5.49 8.57 24.57
C ILE A 46 -4.96 10.00 24.45
N GLY A 47 -3.82 10.25 25.10
CA GLY A 47 -3.43 11.60 25.50
C GLY A 47 -3.34 12.54 24.31
N PRO A 48 -3.67 13.85 24.48
CA PRO A 48 -3.73 14.81 23.38
C PRO A 48 -2.42 14.77 22.59
N GLY A 49 -2.49 14.13 21.41
CA GLY A 49 -1.32 13.60 20.72
C GLY A 49 -0.27 14.67 20.56
N ALA A 50 0.94 14.39 21.08
CA ALA A 50 1.95 15.40 21.40
C ALA A 50 2.08 16.46 20.30
N LYS A 51 1.41 17.61 20.48
CA LYS A 51 1.29 18.63 19.44
C LYS A 51 2.69 19.10 19.08
N LYS A 52 3.12 18.78 17.86
CA LYS A 52 4.28 19.40 17.24
C LYS A 52 3.98 20.88 17.19
N VAL A 53 4.67 21.67 18.00
CA VAL A 53 4.70 23.12 17.79
C VAL A 53 5.41 23.32 16.44
N PRO A 54 4.76 23.92 15.42
CA PRO A 54 5.42 24.18 14.16
C PRO A 54 6.70 24.96 14.41
N ASN A 55 7.83 24.47 13.91
CA ASN A 55 9.10 25.19 14.06
C ASN A 55 9.05 26.39 13.10
N PRO A 56 8.98 27.65 13.58
CA PRO A 56 8.77 28.80 12.70
C PRO A 56 9.90 28.96 11.68
N MET A 57 11.11 28.51 12.02
CA MET A 57 12.24 28.49 11.10
C MET A 57 12.02 27.48 9.96
N ALA A 58 11.54 26.28 10.28
CA ALA A 58 11.26 25.23 9.27
C ALA A 58 10.06 25.61 8.39
N GLU A 59 9.01 26.17 8.98
CA GLU A 59 7.85 26.69 8.25
C GLU A 59 8.27 27.83 7.31
N SER A 60 9.08 28.79 7.77
CA SER A 60 9.63 29.85 6.91
C SER A 60 10.54 29.33 5.78
N LEU A 61 11.17 28.16 5.95
CA LEU A 61 11.97 27.50 4.92
C LEU A 61 11.07 26.76 3.92
N ALA A 62 10.00 26.11 4.39
CA ALA A 62 9.00 25.47 3.55
C ALA A 62 8.22 26.48 2.71
N THR A 63 7.77 27.61 3.28
CA THR A 63 7.14 28.70 2.51
C THR A 63 8.07 29.22 1.42
N ARG A 64 9.36 29.44 1.73
CA ARG A 64 10.37 29.86 0.74
C ARG A 64 10.65 28.79 -0.32
N TYR A 65 10.60 27.50 0.05
CA TYR A 65 10.76 26.39 -0.89
C TYR A 65 9.54 26.25 -1.82
N VAL A 66 8.32 26.34 -1.30
CA VAL A 66 7.07 26.35 -2.08
C VAL A 66 7.00 27.58 -3.00
N GLN A 67 7.41 28.76 -2.52
CA GLN A 67 7.57 29.95 -3.37
C GLN A 67 8.58 29.70 -4.49
N LYS A 68 9.77 29.15 -4.18
CA LYS A 68 10.79 28.82 -5.18
C LYS A 68 10.29 27.79 -6.20
N LEU A 69 9.57 26.75 -5.76
CA LEU A 69 8.94 25.77 -6.67
C LEU A 69 7.89 26.44 -7.55
N GLY A 70 7.02 27.29 -7.00
CA GLY A 70 6.05 28.07 -7.78
C GLY A 70 6.70 29.00 -8.82
N THR A 71 7.85 29.59 -8.51
CA THR A 71 8.66 30.36 -9.47
C THR A 71 9.32 29.47 -10.52
N ILE A 72 9.80 28.27 -10.15
CA ILE A 72 10.34 27.30 -11.11
C ILE A 72 9.24 26.87 -12.08
N ILE A 73 8.11 26.34 -11.59
CA ILE A 73 6.96 25.87 -12.39
C ILE A 73 6.52 26.94 -13.43
N LYS A 74 6.54 28.23 -13.05
CA LYS A 74 6.14 29.36 -13.92
C LYS A 74 7.17 29.75 -14.99
N HIS A 75 8.41 29.29 -14.91
CA HIS A 75 9.52 29.75 -15.77
C HIS A 75 10.35 28.63 -16.39
N SER A 76 10.20 27.38 -15.94
CA SER A 76 10.79 26.21 -16.58
C SER A 76 10.06 25.89 -17.88
N THR A 77 10.75 25.94 -19.01
CA THR A 77 10.31 25.26 -20.24
C THR A 77 10.53 23.75 -20.10
N HIS A 78 9.79 22.95 -20.86
CA HIS A 78 10.03 21.50 -20.99
C HIS A 78 10.83 21.17 -22.23
N GLU A 79 10.57 21.88 -23.34
CA GLU A 79 11.40 21.83 -24.55
C GLU A 79 12.75 22.52 -24.27
N LEU A 80 13.80 21.72 -24.09
CA LEU A 80 15.21 22.17 -24.04
C LEU A 80 15.86 22.16 -25.44
N ASP A 81 15.29 21.39 -26.36
CA ASP A 81 15.59 21.32 -27.78
C ASP A 81 14.28 21.12 -28.56
N LEU A 82 14.27 21.43 -29.85
CA LEU A 82 13.15 21.15 -30.74
C LEU A 82 12.98 19.64 -30.94
N ASP A 83 14.07 18.87 -31.00
CA ASP A 83 14.04 17.40 -30.95
C ASP A 83 13.83 16.91 -29.52
N ASP A 84 12.76 16.17 -29.29
CA ASP A 84 12.41 15.56 -28.01
C ASP A 84 13.49 14.58 -27.51
N GLN A 85 14.23 13.91 -28.40
CA GLN A 85 15.32 12.99 -27.99
C GLN A 85 16.56 13.77 -27.53
N ALA A 86 16.95 14.84 -28.23
CA ALA A 86 17.99 15.79 -27.80
C ALA A 86 17.60 16.51 -26.50
N SER A 87 16.35 16.96 -26.38
CA SER A 87 15.81 17.60 -25.17
C SER A 87 15.90 16.68 -23.95
N ILE A 88 15.53 15.39 -24.09
CA ILE A 88 15.71 14.38 -23.04
C ILE A 88 17.19 14.12 -22.71
N ARG A 89 18.08 14.03 -23.71
CA ARG A 89 19.54 13.91 -23.45
C ARG A 89 20.07 15.07 -22.62
N LEU A 90 19.70 16.31 -22.97
CA LEU A 90 20.06 17.51 -22.20
C LEU A 90 19.47 17.48 -20.79
N TRP A 91 18.20 17.07 -20.64
CA TRP A 91 17.57 16.96 -19.33
C TRP A 91 18.25 15.92 -18.43
N VAL A 92 18.58 14.74 -18.96
CA VAL A 92 19.28 13.67 -18.24
C VAL A 92 20.67 14.14 -17.79
N GLU A 93 21.42 14.80 -18.68
CA GLU A 93 22.75 15.33 -18.35
C GLU A 93 22.70 16.39 -17.23
N GLN A 94 21.66 17.23 -17.20
CA GLN A 94 21.43 18.19 -16.12
C GLN A 94 20.92 17.55 -14.82
N ASN A 95 20.15 16.46 -14.92
CA ASN A 95 19.41 15.86 -13.80
C ASN A 95 19.92 14.49 -13.34
N LYS A 96 21.20 14.15 -13.58
CA LYS A 96 21.82 12.85 -13.25
C LYS A 96 21.51 12.31 -11.85
N LYS A 97 21.34 13.18 -10.84
CA LYS A 97 20.95 12.76 -9.47
C LYS A 97 19.53 12.17 -9.40
N SER A 98 18.60 12.68 -10.21
CA SER A 98 17.21 12.23 -10.29
C SER A 98 16.99 11.07 -11.26
N VAL A 99 18.03 10.60 -11.95
CA VAL A 99 18.00 9.47 -12.88
C VAL A 99 18.64 8.26 -12.22
N PHE A 100 17.99 7.10 -12.27
CA PHE A 100 18.56 5.83 -11.79
C PHE A 100 18.89 4.86 -12.93
N PHE A 101 18.22 5.00 -14.07
CA PHE A 101 18.49 4.24 -15.28
C PHE A 101 18.22 5.13 -16.50
N TYR A 102 19.09 5.06 -17.51
CA TYR A 102 18.84 5.71 -18.79
C TYR A 102 19.48 4.89 -19.91
N ARG A 103 18.68 4.61 -20.94
CA ARG A 103 19.14 4.15 -22.25
C ARG A 103 18.42 4.94 -23.32
N ASP A 104 19.19 5.54 -24.22
CA ASP A 104 18.66 6.26 -25.37
C ASP A 104 18.10 5.29 -26.42
N SER A 105 17.24 5.75 -27.32
CA SER A 105 16.72 4.90 -28.41
C SER A 105 17.76 4.74 -29.51
N THR A 106 18.07 3.50 -29.86
CA THR A 106 18.89 3.15 -31.05
C THR A 106 18.10 2.25 -31.99
N GLU A 107 18.69 1.81 -33.11
CA GLU A 107 18.05 0.86 -34.04
C GLU A 107 17.79 -0.51 -33.39
N ASN A 108 18.62 -0.92 -32.43
CA ASN A 108 18.59 -2.24 -31.80
C ASN A 108 18.14 -2.22 -30.33
N GLU A 109 18.17 -1.07 -29.66
CA GLU A 109 17.81 -0.95 -28.24
C GLU A 109 16.65 0.04 -28.01
N PRO A 110 15.62 -0.36 -27.24
CA PRO A 110 14.51 0.52 -26.92
C PRO A 110 14.89 1.57 -25.87
N PHE A 111 14.34 2.77 -26.03
CA PHE A 111 14.40 3.85 -25.05
C PHE A 111 13.88 3.39 -23.67
N VAL A 112 14.65 3.68 -22.61
CA VAL A 112 14.24 3.49 -21.21
C VAL A 112 14.74 4.68 -20.39
N LEU A 113 13.83 5.38 -19.71
CA LEU A 113 14.18 6.42 -18.74
C LEU A 113 13.57 6.12 -17.37
N GLY A 114 14.43 5.82 -16.40
CA GLY A 114 14.11 5.57 -15.00
C GLY A 114 14.44 6.79 -14.12
N ILE A 115 13.40 7.45 -13.60
CA ILE A 115 13.49 8.64 -12.76
C ILE A 115 13.16 8.29 -11.30
N GLN A 116 14.02 8.73 -10.39
CA GLN A 116 13.82 8.72 -8.95
C GLN A 116 14.59 9.91 -8.35
N THR A 117 13.88 10.92 -7.85
CA THR A 117 14.51 12.02 -7.11
C THR A 117 15.03 11.56 -5.74
N GLU A 118 15.90 12.35 -5.11
CA GLU A 118 16.36 12.12 -3.72
C GLU A 118 15.20 12.01 -2.72
N TRP A 119 14.11 12.76 -2.92
CA TRP A 119 12.92 12.65 -2.06
C TRP A 119 12.18 11.33 -2.27
N GLN A 120 12.07 10.88 -3.53
CA GLN A 120 11.46 9.61 -3.90
C GLN A 120 12.27 8.41 -3.37
N LEU A 121 13.60 8.45 -3.51
CA LEU A 121 14.53 7.48 -2.92
C LEU A 121 14.35 7.39 -1.40
N HIS A 122 14.30 8.53 -0.70
CA HIS A 122 14.03 8.55 0.74
C HIS A 122 12.64 8.00 1.11
N GLN A 123 11.60 8.21 0.29
CA GLN A 123 10.29 7.59 0.53
C GLN A 123 10.34 6.08 0.29
N MET A 124 11.09 5.59 -0.72
CA MET A 124 11.25 4.17 -1.01
C MET A 124 12.00 3.43 0.10
N VAL A 125 13.10 4.00 0.60
CA VAL A 125 13.82 3.48 1.76
C VAL A 125 12.91 3.45 2.99
N ARG A 126 12.19 4.54 3.27
CA ARG A 126 11.39 4.69 4.49
C ARG A 126 10.11 3.86 4.53
N PHE A 127 9.38 3.78 3.41
CA PHE A 127 8.03 3.21 3.35
C PHE A 127 7.94 1.92 2.52
N GLY A 128 8.94 1.60 1.68
CA GLY A 128 9.02 0.30 1.00
C GLY A 128 9.72 -0.80 1.81
N HIS A 129 10.57 -0.42 2.79
CA HIS A 129 11.30 -1.39 3.62
C HIS A 129 10.33 -2.26 4.43
N ARG A 130 10.36 -3.57 4.18
CA ARG A 130 9.48 -4.61 4.76
C ARG A 130 7.99 -4.29 4.61
N ASN A 131 7.64 -3.63 3.51
CA ASN A 131 6.27 -3.26 3.16
C ASN A 131 5.94 -3.68 1.72
N MET A 132 4.77 -3.30 1.24
CA MET A 132 4.34 -3.48 -0.15
C MET A 132 4.83 -2.35 -1.06
N ILE A 133 5.18 -2.70 -2.30
CA ILE A 133 5.31 -1.77 -3.44
C ILE A 133 4.22 -2.11 -4.46
N ALA A 134 3.69 -1.13 -5.19
CA ALA A 134 2.84 -1.36 -6.35
C ALA A 134 3.45 -0.80 -7.64
N ALA A 135 3.36 -1.55 -8.75
CA ALA A 135 3.48 -1.01 -10.09
C ALA A 135 2.08 -0.61 -10.60
N ASP A 136 1.87 0.69 -10.79
CA ASP A 136 0.74 1.25 -11.54
C ASP A 136 1.21 1.44 -13.00
N SER A 137 0.79 0.54 -13.89
CA SER A 137 1.11 0.61 -15.31
C SER A 137 0.11 1.50 -16.04
N THR A 138 0.53 2.69 -16.47
CA THR A 138 -0.38 3.68 -17.06
C THR A 138 -0.67 3.40 -18.54
N LEU A 139 -0.73 2.13 -18.93
CA LEU A 139 -1.07 1.63 -20.28
C LEU A 139 -2.47 2.07 -20.75
N GLY A 140 -3.29 2.61 -19.85
CA GLY A 140 -4.55 3.30 -20.14
C GLY A 140 -4.45 4.81 -20.44
N ILE A 141 -3.26 5.38 -20.67
CA ILE A 141 -3.06 6.79 -21.07
C ILE A 141 -2.68 6.85 -22.57
N LYS A 142 -3.66 6.53 -23.43
CA LYS A 142 -3.49 6.38 -24.89
C LYS A 142 -2.91 7.58 -25.67
N ARG A 143 -2.72 8.75 -25.04
CA ARG A 143 -2.15 9.95 -25.68
C ARG A 143 -0.62 10.08 -25.51
N LEU A 144 0.04 9.31 -24.63
CA LEU A 144 1.49 9.44 -24.39
C LEU A 144 2.33 8.75 -25.49
N LYS A 145 3.41 9.39 -25.96
CA LYS A 145 4.40 8.80 -26.90
C LYS A 145 4.98 7.46 -26.41
N TYR A 146 5.24 7.36 -25.11
CA TYR A 146 5.75 6.16 -24.43
C TYR A 146 4.87 5.81 -23.21
N PRO A 147 4.60 4.52 -22.95
CA PRO A 147 4.03 4.08 -21.67
C PRO A 147 4.85 4.56 -20.47
N LEU A 148 4.13 4.85 -19.39
CA LEU A 148 4.69 5.14 -18.07
C LEU A 148 4.31 4.00 -17.11
N CYS A 149 5.28 3.51 -16.36
CA CYS A 149 5.09 2.71 -15.16
C CYS A 149 5.44 3.58 -13.95
N THR A 150 4.56 3.64 -12.94
CA THR A 150 4.88 4.26 -11.66
C THR A 150 5.08 3.18 -10.61
N LEU A 151 6.18 3.24 -9.86
CA LEU A 151 6.30 2.49 -8.61
C LEU A 151 5.80 3.33 -7.45
N LEU A 152 4.95 2.72 -6.62
CA LEU A 152 4.27 3.33 -5.49
C LEU A 152 4.65 2.61 -4.19
N VAL A 153 4.90 3.37 -3.11
CA VAL A 153 4.89 2.86 -1.73
C VAL A 153 3.67 3.38 -0.99
N PHE A 154 3.25 2.67 0.06
CA PHE A 154 2.17 3.10 0.93
C PHE A 154 2.74 3.73 2.19
N ASP A 155 2.32 4.96 2.49
CA ASP A 155 2.81 5.72 3.64
C ASP A 155 2.20 5.20 4.98
N SER A 156 2.50 5.89 6.09
CA SER A 156 1.94 5.59 7.41
C SER A 156 0.41 5.69 7.54
N ARG A 157 -0.29 6.16 6.50
CA ARG A 157 -1.76 6.27 6.40
C ARG A 157 -2.34 5.39 5.27
N GLN A 158 -1.52 4.58 4.60
CA GLN A 158 -1.86 3.86 3.37
C GLN A 158 -2.17 4.76 2.15
N HIS A 159 -1.66 6.00 2.13
CA HIS A 159 -1.65 6.82 0.91
C HIS A 159 -0.52 6.36 -0.01
N ALA A 160 -0.81 6.22 -1.31
CA ALA A 160 0.19 5.86 -2.31
C ALA A 160 1.10 7.04 -2.67
N LEU A 161 2.42 6.82 -2.69
CA LEU A 161 3.44 7.82 -3.01
C LEU A 161 4.31 7.35 -4.19
N PRO A 162 4.48 8.14 -5.27
CA PRO A 162 5.34 7.78 -6.39
C PRO A 162 6.83 7.81 -6.00
N VAL A 163 7.48 6.65 -6.02
CA VAL A 163 8.90 6.45 -5.66
C VAL A 163 9.83 6.18 -6.84
N ALA A 164 9.28 5.85 -8.00
CA ALA A 164 9.99 5.85 -9.27
C ALA A 164 9.01 6.00 -10.44
N TRP A 165 9.48 6.57 -11.53
CA TRP A 165 8.80 6.59 -12.82
C TRP A 165 9.69 5.95 -13.87
N ILE A 166 9.13 5.04 -14.67
CA ILE A 166 9.84 4.37 -15.77
C ILE A 166 9.07 4.63 -17.06
N ILE A 167 9.71 5.31 -18.00
CA ILE A 167 9.14 5.65 -19.30
C ILE A 167 9.82 4.78 -20.36
N THR A 168 9.07 3.88 -21.00
CA THR A 168 9.59 2.97 -22.05
C THR A 168 8.46 2.34 -22.86
N ARG A 169 8.76 1.90 -24.09
CA ARG A 169 7.91 0.94 -24.84
C ARG A 169 8.29 -0.52 -24.59
N SER A 170 9.45 -0.80 -23.99
CA SER A 170 9.90 -2.18 -23.83
C SER A 170 9.10 -2.88 -22.73
N VAL A 171 8.67 -4.09 -23.06
CA VAL A 171 8.10 -5.07 -22.13
C VAL A 171 9.00 -6.30 -22.00
N ALA A 172 10.18 -6.30 -22.61
CA ALA A 172 11.06 -7.47 -22.68
C ALA A 172 11.78 -7.71 -21.35
N LYS A 173 11.74 -8.96 -20.85
CA LYS A 173 12.41 -9.42 -19.62
C LYS A 173 13.77 -8.77 -19.32
N ALA A 174 14.68 -8.75 -20.28
CA ALA A 174 16.04 -8.23 -20.10
C ALA A 174 16.07 -6.73 -19.76
N ASP A 175 15.18 -5.92 -20.34
CA ASP A 175 15.09 -4.49 -20.03
C ASP A 175 14.45 -4.25 -18.67
N VAL A 176 13.40 -5.02 -18.34
CA VAL A 176 12.73 -4.97 -17.04
C VAL A 176 13.71 -5.34 -15.92
N VAL A 177 14.48 -6.43 -16.11
CA VAL A 177 15.57 -6.85 -15.22
C VAL A 177 16.62 -5.75 -15.08
N SER A 178 17.04 -5.13 -16.19
CA SER A 178 18.09 -4.08 -16.18
C SER A 178 17.70 -2.88 -15.32
N TRP A 179 16.51 -2.29 -15.52
CA TRP A 179 16.13 -1.11 -14.75
C TRP A 179 15.69 -1.45 -13.32
N MET A 180 15.07 -2.62 -13.07
CA MET A 180 14.75 -3.06 -11.70
C MET A 180 16.01 -3.31 -10.88
N THR A 181 17.08 -3.85 -11.49
CA THR A 181 18.37 -4.06 -10.82
C THR A 181 19.01 -2.73 -10.41
N ALA A 182 19.15 -1.79 -11.36
CA ALA A 182 19.71 -0.46 -11.07
C ALA A 182 18.91 0.31 -10.00
N LEU A 183 17.58 0.13 -9.96
CA LEU A 183 16.73 0.68 -8.91
C LEU A 183 17.04 0.05 -7.54
N LEU A 184 17.13 -1.28 -7.47
CA LEU A 184 17.44 -1.99 -6.22
C LEU A 184 18.84 -1.62 -5.71
N GLU A 185 19.84 -1.60 -6.58
CA GLU A 185 21.21 -1.16 -6.26
C GLU A 185 21.23 0.27 -5.70
N ARG A 186 20.52 1.20 -6.34
CA ARG A 186 20.39 2.59 -5.86
C ARG A 186 19.77 2.67 -4.47
N VAL A 187 18.73 1.89 -4.18
CA VAL A 187 18.10 1.86 -2.85
C VAL A 187 19.02 1.21 -1.80
N CYS A 188 19.65 0.09 -2.15
CA CYS A 188 20.62 -0.61 -1.30
C CYS A 188 21.91 0.19 -1.03
N SER A 189 22.23 1.18 -1.87
CA SER A 189 23.33 2.13 -1.62
C SER A 189 23.06 3.08 -0.43
N VAL A 190 21.78 3.27 -0.07
CA VAL A 190 21.33 4.10 1.08
C VAL A 190 21.05 3.24 2.31
N ASP A 191 20.41 2.08 2.13
CA ASP A 191 20.17 1.07 3.18
C ASP A 191 20.45 -0.33 2.63
N SER A 192 21.62 -0.89 2.93
CA SER A 192 22.01 -2.24 2.50
C SER A 192 21.23 -3.36 3.20
N GLY A 193 20.40 -3.03 4.20
CA GLY A 193 19.42 -3.94 4.79
C GLY A 193 18.04 -3.88 4.12
N TRP A 194 17.87 -3.08 3.06
CA TRP A 194 16.57 -2.85 2.43
C TRP A 194 16.05 -4.10 1.70
N LYS A 195 14.78 -4.43 1.96
CA LYS A 195 14.04 -5.48 1.27
C LYS A 195 12.55 -5.13 1.26
N VAL A 196 11.88 -5.37 0.14
CA VAL A 196 10.42 -5.31 0.00
C VAL A 196 9.77 -6.62 0.47
N ASN A 197 8.58 -6.56 1.10
CA ASN A 197 7.86 -7.75 1.56
C ASN A 197 6.92 -8.35 0.50
N GLY A 198 6.53 -7.58 -0.51
CA GLY A 198 5.76 -8.05 -1.65
C GLY A 198 5.49 -6.95 -2.68
N PHE A 199 5.12 -7.35 -3.89
CA PHE A 199 4.79 -6.45 -4.99
C PHE A 199 3.31 -6.54 -5.35
N LEU A 200 2.73 -5.45 -5.82
CA LEU A 200 1.37 -5.36 -6.36
C LEU A 200 1.43 -4.97 -7.83
N ILE A 201 0.69 -5.67 -8.69
CA ILE A 201 0.58 -5.37 -10.13
C ILE A 201 -0.88 -5.13 -10.53
N ASP A 202 -1.10 -4.22 -11.50
CA ASP A 202 -2.45 -3.83 -11.98
C ASP A 202 -2.83 -4.34 -13.38
N ASP A 203 -1.86 -4.89 -14.12
CA ASP A 203 -2.04 -5.46 -15.44
C ASP A 203 -1.44 -6.87 -15.47
N ALA A 204 -2.23 -7.86 -15.92
CA ALA A 204 -1.81 -9.24 -16.04
C ALA A 204 -0.72 -9.46 -17.11
N ALA A 205 -0.46 -8.45 -17.96
CA ALA A 205 0.63 -8.46 -18.93
C ALA A 205 2.00 -8.02 -18.36
N ILE A 206 2.11 -7.65 -17.07
CA ILE A 206 3.40 -7.35 -16.44
C ILE A 206 4.15 -8.65 -16.18
N GLU A 207 5.39 -8.77 -16.67
CA GLU A 207 6.24 -9.91 -16.35
C GLU A 207 6.51 -9.99 -14.84
N ILE A 208 6.18 -11.15 -14.24
CA ILE A 208 6.33 -11.41 -12.81
C ILE A 208 7.75 -11.90 -12.46
N ASP A 209 8.42 -12.54 -13.42
CA ASP A 209 9.75 -13.11 -13.22
C ASP A 209 10.80 -12.09 -12.78
N PRO A 210 10.99 -10.92 -13.43
CA PRO A 210 11.96 -9.91 -12.98
C PRO A 210 11.74 -9.49 -11.52
N ILE A 211 10.48 -9.40 -11.09
CA ILE A 211 10.11 -9.03 -9.72
C ILE A 211 10.55 -10.12 -8.73
N ARG A 212 10.31 -11.40 -9.07
CA ARG A 212 10.72 -12.54 -8.24
C ARG A 212 12.23 -12.69 -8.19
N GLU A 213 12.89 -12.57 -9.35
CA GLU A 213 14.34 -12.71 -9.53
C GLU A 213 15.11 -11.64 -8.73
N ILE A 214 14.73 -10.36 -8.86
CA ILE A 214 15.47 -9.24 -8.28
C ILE A 214 15.08 -8.96 -6.82
N PHE A 215 13.78 -8.98 -6.50
CA PHE A 215 13.30 -8.60 -5.16
C PHE A 215 13.06 -9.79 -4.23
N SER A 216 13.02 -11.03 -4.75
CA SER A 216 12.78 -12.25 -3.97
C SER A 216 11.58 -12.13 -3.03
N CYS A 217 10.43 -11.71 -3.58
CA CYS A 217 9.20 -11.41 -2.85
C CYS A 217 7.93 -11.95 -3.57
N PRO A 218 6.81 -12.17 -2.85
CA PRO A 218 5.52 -12.52 -3.44
C PRO A 218 4.96 -11.39 -4.31
N VAL A 219 4.13 -11.74 -5.29
CA VAL A 219 3.41 -10.78 -6.14
C VAL A 219 1.90 -10.97 -5.96
N LEU A 220 1.20 -9.86 -5.74
CA LEU A 220 -0.24 -9.73 -5.54
C LEU A 220 -0.88 -9.05 -6.74
N PHE A 221 -2.14 -9.37 -7.02
CA PHE A 221 -2.86 -8.88 -8.19
C PHE A 221 -3.99 -7.91 -7.84
N SER A 222 -4.02 -6.72 -8.46
CA SER A 222 -4.97 -5.67 -8.12
C SER A 222 -6.10 -5.52 -9.14
N LEU A 223 -7.31 -5.95 -8.77
CA LEU A 223 -8.51 -5.88 -9.62
C LEU A 223 -9.03 -4.47 -9.88
N TRP A 224 -8.45 -3.44 -9.24
CA TRP A 224 -8.94 -2.06 -9.29
C TRP A 224 -9.18 -1.59 -10.73
N ARG A 225 -8.25 -1.88 -11.64
CA ARG A 225 -8.27 -1.47 -13.05
C ARG A 225 -9.29 -2.24 -13.88
N VAL A 226 -9.45 -3.55 -13.63
CA VAL A 226 -10.50 -4.40 -14.26
C VAL A 226 -11.87 -3.85 -13.88
N ARG A 227 -12.15 -3.80 -12.57
CA ARG A 227 -13.40 -3.31 -11.98
C ARG A 227 -13.78 -1.94 -12.53
N ARG A 228 -12.83 -1.00 -12.47
CA ARG A 228 -13.02 0.39 -12.93
C ARG A 228 -13.24 0.47 -14.44
N SER A 229 -12.51 -0.31 -15.24
CA SER A 229 -12.69 -0.30 -16.69
C SER A 229 -14.04 -0.87 -17.08
N TRP A 230 -14.48 -1.98 -16.49
CA TRP A 230 -15.82 -2.54 -16.72
C TRP A 230 -16.92 -1.55 -16.31
N LEU A 231 -16.92 -1.09 -15.06
CA LEU A 231 -17.95 -0.14 -14.57
C LEU A 231 -18.02 1.13 -15.43
N ARG A 232 -16.88 1.73 -15.76
CA ARG A 232 -16.81 2.95 -16.59
C ARG A 232 -17.33 2.74 -18.00
N HIS A 233 -17.24 1.54 -18.56
CA HIS A 233 -17.77 1.24 -19.89
C HIS A 233 -19.24 0.81 -19.84
N ILE A 234 -19.69 0.10 -18.80
CA ILE A 234 -21.11 -0.18 -18.54
C ILE A 234 -21.90 1.13 -18.45
N VAL A 235 -21.50 2.03 -17.55
CA VAL A 235 -22.16 3.34 -17.35
C VAL A 235 -22.13 4.24 -18.61
N LYS A 236 -21.17 4.03 -19.52
CA LYS A 236 -21.04 4.79 -20.78
C LYS A 236 -21.74 4.16 -21.99
N LYS A 237 -22.04 2.87 -21.98
CA LYS A 237 -22.47 2.11 -23.17
C LYS A 237 -23.84 1.46 -23.03
N CYS A 238 -24.32 1.25 -21.80
CA CYS A 238 -25.66 0.77 -21.49
C CYS A 238 -26.46 1.94 -20.91
N THR A 239 -27.67 2.22 -21.41
CA THR A 239 -28.46 3.39 -20.97
C THR A 239 -29.37 3.10 -19.77
N ASN A 240 -29.83 1.87 -19.61
CA ASN A 240 -30.72 1.47 -18.53
C ASN A 240 -29.92 1.17 -17.25
N ILE A 241 -30.20 1.91 -16.17
CA ILE A 241 -29.49 1.80 -14.88
C ILE A 241 -29.68 0.44 -14.19
N GLU A 242 -30.82 -0.24 -14.38
CA GLU A 242 -31.03 -1.57 -13.80
C GLU A 242 -30.19 -2.62 -14.53
N VAL A 243 -30.08 -2.52 -15.85
CA VAL A 243 -29.18 -3.35 -16.66
C VAL A 243 -27.72 -3.05 -16.30
N GLN A 244 -27.33 -1.79 -16.09
CA GLN A 244 -25.99 -1.44 -15.60
C GLN A 244 -25.64 -2.13 -14.28
N ARG A 245 -26.58 -2.17 -13.32
CA ARG A 245 -26.41 -2.83 -12.02
C ARG A 245 -26.26 -4.35 -12.18
N GLU A 246 -27.17 -4.99 -12.92
CA GLU A 246 -27.18 -6.44 -13.06
C GLU A 246 -25.98 -6.95 -13.88
N MET A 247 -25.59 -6.26 -14.95
CA MET A 247 -24.36 -6.60 -15.71
C MET A 247 -23.12 -6.56 -14.81
N PHE A 248 -22.98 -5.51 -14.00
CA PHE A 248 -21.81 -5.37 -13.11
C PHE A 248 -21.81 -6.41 -11.98
N LYS A 249 -23.00 -6.77 -11.47
CA LYS A 249 -23.22 -7.87 -10.52
C LYS A 249 -22.89 -9.24 -11.13
N ARG A 250 -23.37 -9.57 -12.34
CA ARG A 250 -23.08 -10.83 -13.05
C ARG A 250 -21.58 -10.98 -13.36
N LEU A 251 -20.92 -9.92 -13.85
CA LEU A 251 -19.46 -9.90 -14.01
C LEU A 251 -18.73 -10.15 -12.68
N GLY A 252 -19.23 -9.59 -11.57
CA GLY A 252 -18.73 -9.89 -10.24
C GLY A 252 -18.90 -11.35 -9.84
N GLN A 253 -20.08 -11.94 -10.07
CA GLN A 253 -20.34 -13.36 -9.78
C GLN A 253 -19.37 -14.29 -10.53
N ILE A 254 -19.05 -14.00 -11.79
CA ILE A 254 -18.07 -14.75 -12.59
C ILE A 254 -16.67 -14.68 -11.94
N VAL A 255 -16.23 -13.50 -11.51
CA VAL A 255 -14.93 -13.32 -10.85
C VAL A 255 -14.87 -13.98 -9.47
N TYR A 256 -15.94 -13.91 -8.66
CA TYR A 256 -16.05 -14.68 -7.41
C TYR A 256 -16.11 -16.20 -7.66
N GLY A 257 -16.63 -16.63 -8.81
CA GLY A 257 -16.73 -18.03 -9.25
C GLY A 257 -15.40 -18.70 -9.56
N ILE A 258 -14.33 -17.93 -9.75
CA ILE A 258 -12.98 -18.39 -10.16
C ILE A 258 -12.42 -19.52 -9.28
N TRP A 259 -12.64 -19.47 -7.97
CA TRP A 259 -12.24 -20.52 -7.00
C TRP A 259 -13.40 -21.45 -6.59
N GLY A 260 -14.59 -21.29 -7.18
CA GLY A 260 -15.80 -22.06 -6.84
C GLY A 260 -16.01 -23.33 -7.65
N GLY A 261 -15.09 -23.68 -8.55
CA GLY A 261 -15.30 -24.77 -9.53
C GLY A 261 -16.30 -24.44 -10.63
N MET A 262 -16.69 -23.16 -10.77
CA MET A 262 -17.57 -22.67 -11.82
C MET A 262 -16.91 -22.84 -13.20
N ASP A 263 -17.68 -23.29 -14.20
CA ASP A 263 -17.27 -23.17 -15.59
C ASP A 263 -17.36 -21.70 -16.02
N ILE A 264 -16.19 -21.08 -16.17
CA ILE A 264 -16.07 -19.66 -16.51
C ILE A 264 -16.41 -19.41 -17.98
N ALA A 265 -16.24 -20.40 -18.87
CA ALA A 265 -16.63 -20.28 -20.27
C ALA A 265 -18.16 -20.26 -20.38
N LEU A 266 -18.82 -21.25 -19.78
CA LEU A 266 -20.29 -21.32 -19.72
C LEU A 266 -20.89 -20.05 -19.09
N ALA A 267 -20.33 -19.56 -17.98
CA ALA A 267 -20.83 -18.35 -17.33
C ALA A 267 -20.60 -17.05 -18.14
N LEU A 268 -19.62 -17.04 -19.06
CA LEU A 268 -19.40 -15.92 -19.99
C LEU A 268 -20.26 -16.03 -21.25
N ASP A 269 -20.61 -17.23 -21.68
CA ASP A 269 -21.60 -17.47 -22.74
C ASP A 269 -23.01 -17.12 -22.24
N GLU A 270 -23.39 -17.55 -21.03
CA GLU A 270 -24.60 -17.07 -20.33
C GLU A 270 -24.65 -15.55 -20.29
N PHE A 271 -23.61 -14.89 -19.77
CA PHE A 271 -23.52 -13.43 -19.73
C PHE A 271 -23.65 -12.78 -21.12
N SER A 272 -23.13 -13.44 -22.16
CA SER A 272 -23.21 -12.95 -23.54
C SER A 272 -24.58 -13.14 -24.19
N LEU A 273 -25.40 -14.06 -23.67
CA LEU A 273 -26.79 -14.26 -24.05
C LEU A 273 -27.73 -13.35 -23.24
N ASP A 274 -27.55 -13.29 -21.91
CA ASP A 274 -28.30 -12.45 -20.95
C ASP A 274 -28.35 -10.97 -21.38
N PHE A 275 -27.23 -10.47 -21.94
CA PHE A 275 -27.05 -9.06 -22.31
C PHE A 275 -26.73 -8.85 -23.79
N VAL A 276 -27.23 -9.74 -24.66
CA VAL A 276 -27.02 -9.67 -26.13
C VAL A 276 -27.52 -8.35 -26.75
N ASP A 277 -28.51 -7.71 -26.14
CA ASP A 277 -29.07 -6.41 -26.55
C ASP A 277 -28.15 -5.22 -26.21
N GLN A 278 -27.23 -5.38 -25.25
CA GLN A 278 -26.25 -4.36 -24.84
C GLN A 278 -25.05 -4.29 -25.81
N ILE A 279 -25.33 -4.31 -27.11
CA ILE A 279 -24.40 -4.45 -28.24
C ILE A 279 -23.14 -3.58 -28.07
N SER A 280 -23.31 -2.31 -27.68
CA SER A 280 -22.21 -1.38 -27.48
C SER A 280 -21.23 -1.83 -26.38
N PHE A 281 -21.72 -2.37 -25.26
CA PHE A 281 -20.85 -2.95 -24.24
C PHE A 281 -20.29 -4.30 -24.66
N MET A 282 -21.12 -5.19 -25.21
CA MET A 282 -20.70 -6.54 -25.59
C MET A 282 -19.61 -6.53 -26.66
N GLN A 283 -19.68 -5.62 -27.64
CA GLN A 283 -18.60 -5.41 -28.61
C GLN A 283 -17.30 -4.95 -27.92
N TYR A 284 -17.37 -3.96 -27.02
CA TYR A 284 -16.21 -3.53 -26.23
C TYR A 284 -15.61 -4.65 -25.37
N PHE A 285 -16.44 -5.51 -24.78
CA PHE A 285 -15.98 -6.62 -23.96
C PHE A 285 -15.28 -7.70 -24.82
N LYS A 286 -15.86 -8.01 -25.98
CA LYS A 286 -15.26 -8.89 -27.00
C LYS A 286 -13.92 -8.35 -27.51
N ASP A 287 -13.83 -7.06 -27.85
CA ASP A 287 -12.61 -6.47 -28.41
C ASP A 287 -11.49 -6.26 -27.37
N ALA A 288 -11.84 -5.89 -26.13
CA ALA A 288 -10.85 -5.43 -25.14
C ALA A 288 -10.47 -6.48 -24.07
N TRP A 289 -11.34 -7.48 -23.81
CA TRP A 289 -11.17 -8.41 -22.69
C TRP A 289 -11.04 -9.87 -23.10
N LEU A 290 -11.82 -10.37 -24.06
CA LEU A 290 -11.71 -11.78 -24.50
C LEU A 290 -10.30 -12.17 -24.98
N PRO A 291 -9.57 -11.37 -25.79
CA PRO A 291 -8.21 -11.71 -26.24
C PRO A 291 -7.16 -11.77 -25.13
N LYS A 292 -7.52 -11.37 -23.90
CA LYS A 292 -6.64 -11.42 -22.72
C LYS A 292 -7.21 -12.30 -21.61
N LEU A 293 -8.41 -12.85 -21.76
CA LEU A 293 -9.21 -13.42 -20.68
C LEU A 293 -8.44 -14.49 -19.90
N GLU A 294 -7.85 -15.46 -20.60
CA GLU A 294 -7.08 -16.56 -20.02
C GLU A 294 -5.92 -16.04 -19.14
N MET A 295 -5.21 -15.01 -19.58
CA MET A 295 -4.13 -14.36 -18.83
C MET A 295 -4.66 -13.71 -17.54
N TRP A 296 -5.75 -12.93 -17.61
CA TRP A 296 -6.38 -12.33 -16.41
C TRP A 296 -6.91 -13.40 -15.44
N LEU A 297 -7.58 -14.45 -15.95
CA LEU A 297 -8.08 -15.56 -15.14
C LEU A 297 -6.94 -16.34 -14.47
N THR A 298 -5.84 -16.56 -15.18
CA THR A 298 -4.65 -17.24 -14.66
C THR A 298 -3.99 -16.41 -13.56
N SER A 299 -3.80 -15.10 -13.75
CA SER A 299 -3.32 -14.20 -12.70
C SER A 299 -4.23 -14.19 -11.47
N MET A 300 -5.55 -14.15 -11.64
CA MET A 300 -6.50 -14.19 -10.52
C MET A 300 -6.53 -15.53 -9.78
N LYS A 301 -6.30 -16.66 -10.47
CA LYS A 301 -6.21 -17.99 -9.85
C LYS A 301 -4.90 -18.18 -9.09
N THR A 302 -3.78 -17.68 -9.62
CA THR A 302 -2.42 -18.00 -9.14
C THR A 302 -1.82 -16.97 -8.20
N LEU A 303 -2.34 -15.74 -8.15
CA LEU A 303 -1.81 -14.65 -7.32
C LEU A 303 -2.83 -14.23 -6.25
N PRO A 304 -2.39 -13.96 -5.00
CA PRO A 304 -3.25 -13.39 -3.99
C PRO A 304 -3.75 -11.99 -4.39
N LEU A 305 -5.04 -11.72 -4.23
CA LEU A 305 -5.63 -10.45 -4.63
C LEU A 305 -5.36 -9.31 -3.63
N ALA A 306 -5.16 -8.11 -4.16
CA ALA A 306 -4.98 -6.87 -3.41
C ALA A 306 -6.21 -6.48 -2.59
N SER A 307 -6.00 -5.79 -1.46
CA SER A 307 -7.09 -5.22 -0.65
C SER A 307 -7.80 -4.06 -1.36
N LEU A 308 -9.03 -3.76 -0.91
CA LEU A 308 -9.80 -2.63 -1.40
C LEU A 308 -9.19 -1.28 -0.98
N GLU A 309 -8.49 -1.23 0.16
CA GLU A 309 -7.70 -0.09 0.62
C GLU A 309 -6.55 0.23 -0.33
N ALA A 310 -5.68 -0.75 -0.62
CA ALA A 310 -4.57 -0.59 -1.56
C ALA A 310 -5.08 -0.22 -2.96
N SER A 311 -6.18 -0.83 -3.41
CA SER A 311 -6.87 -0.50 -4.66
C SER A 311 -7.35 0.97 -4.69
N GLY A 312 -7.93 1.47 -3.59
CA GLY A 312 -8.37 2.86 -3.46
C GLY A 312 -7.23 3.87 -3.37
N ALA A 313 -6.08 3.47 -2.83
CA ALA A 313 -4.86 4.28 -2.78
C ALA A 313 -4.18 4.40 -4.17
N ILE A 314 -4.07 3.30 -4.92
CA ILE A 314 -3.58 3.30 -6.30
C ILE A 314 -4.51 4.11 -7.21
N GLU A 315 -5.83 3.97 -7.06
CA GLU A 315 -6.79 4.80 -7.81
C GLU A 315 -6.60 6.29 -7.50
N ALA A 316 -6.41 6.67 -6.23
CA ALA A 316 -6.15 8.05 -5.83
C ALA A 316 -4.87 8.60 -6.50
N TYR A 317 -3.80 7.81 -6.57
CA TYR A 317 -2.59 8.19 -7.32
C TYR A 317 -2.91 8.43 -8.80
N HIS A 318 -3.48 7.46 -9.49
CA HIS A 318 -3.81 7.59 -10.92
C HIS A 318 -4.79 8.75 -11.18
N VAL A 319 -5.70 9.05 -10.25
CA VAL A 319 -6.59 10.21 -10.34
C VAL A 319 -5.81 11.52 -10.26
N LYS A 320 -4.89 11.68 -9.29
CA LYS A 320 -4.05 12.88 -9.17
C LYS A 320 -3.09 13.04 -10.37
N LEU A 321 -2.54 11.93 -10.86
CA LEU A 321 -1.76 11.89 -12.11
C LEU A 321 -2.59 12.38 -13.30
N LYS A 322 -3.82 11.89 -13.50
CA LYS A 322 -4.65 12.33 -14.63
C LYS A 322 -5.19 13.75 -14.50
N ALA A 323 -5.33 14.30 -13.29
CA ALA A 323 -5.53 15.74 -13.15
C ALA A 323 -4.32 16.48 -13.73
N LYS A 324 -3.09 16.15 -13.30
CA LYS A 324 -1.87 16.85 -13.78
C LYS A 324 -1.44 16.59 -15.22
N LEU A 325 -2.02 15.62 -15.90
CA LEU A 325 -1.84 15.42 -17.35
C LEU A 325 -2.96 16.04 -18.20
N TYR A 326 -4.05 16.54 -17.61
CA TYR A 326 -5.24 17.06 -18.30
C TYR A 326 -5.89 18.30 -17.59
N ASP A 327 -5.14 19.01 -16.75
CA ASP A 327 -5.56 20.24 -16.02
C ASP A 327 -5.52 21.48 -16.93
N GLU A 328 -4.77 21.42 -18.03
CA GLU A 328 -4.64 22.47 -19.03
C GLU A 328 -5.58 22.17 -20.21
N ASP A 329 -6.16 23.22 -20.80
CA ASP A 329 -7.10 23.10 -21.92
C ASP A 329 -6.53 22.23 -23.07
N ASP A 330 -7.41 21.53 -23.82
CA ASP A 330 -7.07 20.52 -24.85
C ASP A 330 -6.19 21.04 -26.02
N THR A 331 -5.75 22.30 -25.99
CA THR A 331 -4.82 22.97 -26.92
C THR A 331 -3.42 22.36 -26.96
N GLN A 332 -2.98 21.64 -25.91
CA GLN A 332 -1.66 20.99 -25.87
C GLN A 332 -1.66 19.52 -26.34
N LEU A 333 -2.52 19.14 -27.30
CA LEU A 333 -2.62 17.75 -27.78
C LEU A 333 -1.27 17.17 -28.28
N ASP A 334 -0.45 18.00 -28.92
CA ASP A 334 0.87 17.62 -29.46
C ASP A 334 1.92 17.40 -28.36
N SER A 335 1.82 18.11 -27.23
CA SER A 335 2.77 17.98 -26.11
C SER A 335 2.77 16.57 -25.48
N LEU A 336 1.63 15.88 -25.53
CA LEU A 336 1.48 14.49 -25.08
C LEU A 336 2.29 13.51 -25.95
N GLN A 337 2.71 13.92 -27.16
CA GLN A 337 3.65 13.20 -28.01
C GLN A 337 5.13 13.51 -27.70
N ARG A 338 5.44 14.40 -26.74
CA ARG A 338 6.80 14.63 -26.25
C ARG A 338 7.05 13.88 -24.93
N VAL A 339 8.27 13.37 -24.76
CA VAL A 339 8.73 12.75 -23.51
C VAL A 339 9.21 13.82 -22.54
N ASP A 340 9.83 14.90 -23.01
CA ASP A 340 10.31 15.99 -22.15
C ASP A 340 9.17 16.70 -21.38
N TRP A 341 8.03 16.94 -22.03
CA TRP A 341 6.78 17.40 -21.41
C TRP A 341 6.31 16.45 -20.31
N LEU A 342 6.32 15.14 -20.55
CA LEU A 342 5.91 14.14 -19.55
C LEU A 342 6.87 14.14 -18.36
N VAL A 343 8.18 14.13 -18.62
CA VAL A 343 9.23 14.22 -17.59
C VAL A 343 9.07 15.49 -16.76
N HIS A 344 8.78 16.62 -17.39
CA HIS A 344 8.48 17.89 -16.73
C HIS A 344 7.22 17.80 -15.85
N LYS A 345 6.06 17.36 -16.39
CA LYS A 345 4.82 17.23 -15.60
C LYS A 345 5.00 16.31 -14.39
N LEU A 346 5.75 15.22 -14.52
CA LEU A 346 6.08 14.30 -13.42
C LEU A 346 7.00 14.96 -12.37
N THR A 347 8.13 15.54 -12.80
CA THR A 347 9.19 16.00 -11.88
C THR A 347 8.99 17.42 -11.33
N THR A 348 8.25 18.27 -12.04
CA THR A 348 8.04 19.69 -11.69
C THR A 348 6.70 19.90 -10.98
N GLU A 349 5.61 19.28 -11.45
CA GLU A 349 4.27 19.42 -10.84
C GLU A 349 3.91 18.25 -9.91
N LEU A 350 3.86 17.02 -10.42
CA LEU A 350 3.33 15.88 -9.67
C LEU A 350 4.20 15.59 -8.44
N HIS A 351 5.52 15.52 -8.61
CA HIS A 351 6.52 15.43 -7.54
C HIS A 351 6.30 16.51 -6.46
N SER A 352 6.23 17.78 -6.88
CA SER A 352 6.07 18.93 -5.98
C SER A 352 4.77 18.85 -5.18
N SER A 353 3.69 18.36 -5.78
CA SER A 353 2.42 18.15 -5.09
C SER A 353 2.54 17.07 -3.99
N TYR A 354 3.16 15.91 -4.27
CA TYR A 354 3.36 14.86 -3.26
C TYR A 354 4.37 15.24 -2.18
N TRP A 355 5.37 16.05 -2.52
CA TRP A 355 6.28 16.65 -1.54
C TRP A 355 5.51 17.54 -0.56
N LEU A 356 4.63 18.42 -1.07
CA LEU A 356 3.84 19.34 -0.26
C LEU A 356 2.83 18.61 0.63
N ASP A 357 2.08 17.65 0.07
CA ASP A 357 1.16 16.77 0.80
C ASP A 357 1.84 16.11 2.02
N ARG A 358 2.99 15.43 1.79
CA ARG A 358 3.76 14.78 2.86
C ARG A 358 4.38 15.77 3.83
N TYR A 359 4.84 16.93 3.35
CA TYR A 359 5.38 17.96 4.23
C TYR A 359 4.29 18.49 5.18
N ALA A 360 3.09 18.78 4.68
CA ALA A 360 1.96 19.28 5.46
C ALA A 360 1.54 18.27 6.55
N ASP A 361 1.41 16.99 6.22
CA ASP A 361 1.09 15.94 7.20
C ASP A 361 2.20 15.74 8.26
N GLU A 362 3.48 15.84 7.88
CA GLU A 362 4.60 15.65 8.82
C GLU A 362 4.92 16.86 9.70
N SER A 363 4.67 18.08 9.21
CA SER A 363 4.95 19.32 9.93
C SER A 363 3.78 19.79 10.81
N ASP A 364 2.55 19.40 10.48
CA ASP A 364 1.29 19.99 10.96
C ASP A 364 1.03 21.42 10.43
N SER A 365 1.79 21.86 9.41
CA SER A 365 1.60 23.11 8.67
C SER A 365 0.67 22.91 7.45
N PHE A 366 0.25 24.02 6.83
CA PHE A 366 -0.59 24.03 5.60
C PHE A 366 -1.88 23.19 5.71
N LEU A 367 -2.72 23.50 6.72
CA LEU A 367 -3.93 22.73 7.07
C LEU A 367 -4.78 22.27 5.88
N HIS A 368 -5.09 23.14 4.90
CA HIS A 368 -5.87 22.75 3.72
C HIS A 368 -5.18 21.64 2.89
N ALA A 369 -3.88 21.74 2.63
CA ALA A 369 -3.14 20.72 1.88
C ALA A 369 -3.09 19.38 2.64
N LYS A 370 -2.98 19.45 3.98
CA LYS A 370 -3.07 18.26 4.84
C LYS A 370 -4.46 17.63 4.84
N GLU A 371 -5.52 18.43 4.93
CA GLU A 371 -6.92 17.96 4.91
C GLU A 371 -7.30 17.36 3.54
N GLU A 372 -6.87 17.99 2.45
CA GLU A 372 -7.02 17.50 1.08
C GLU A 372 -6.25 16.19 0.87
N TYR A 373 -5.00 16.11 1.32
CA TYR A 373 -4.21 14.90 1.26
C TYR A 373 -4.86 13.76 2.06
N VAL A 374 -5.20 13.96 3.34
CA VAL A 374 -5.90 12.96 4.15
C VAL A 374 -7.23 12.54 3.52
N GLY A 375 -7.98 13.50 2.97
CA GLY A 375 -9.23 13.27 2.26
C GLY A 375 -9.11 12.67 0.85
N SER A 376 -7.90 12.50 0.30
CA SER A 376 -7.73 12.12 -1.11
C SER A 376 -8.23 10.70 -1.43
N THR A 377 -7.90 9.69 -0.62
CA THR A 377 -8.40 8.31 -0.86
C THR A 377 -9.89 8.19 -0.56
N SER A 378 -10.58 7.29 -1.27
CA SER A 378 -11.97 6.96 -0.98
C SER A 378 -12.12 6.16 0.32
N TRP A 379 -11.06 5.47 0.76
CA TRP A 379 -10.99 4.70 1.99
C TRP A 379 -11.03 5.58 3.25
N HIS A 380 -10.17 6.61 3.36
CA HIS A 380 -10.24 7.58 4.46
C HIS A 380 -11.61 8.26 4.53
N ARG A 381 -12.15 8.65 3.37
CA ARG A 381 -13.49 9.25 3.26
C ARG A 381 -14.62 8.27 3.61
N ALA A 382 -14.38 6.95 3.60
CA ALA A 382 -15.32 5.93 4.07
C ALA A 382 -15.24 5.76 5.60
N LEU A 383 -14.03 5.74 6.18
CA LEU A 383 -13.84 5.68 7.63
C LEU A 383 -14.48 6.87 8.36
N GLN A 384 -14.59 8.03 7.71
CA GLN A 384 -15.33 9.20 8.23
C GLN A 384 -16.86 9.05 8.18
N ILE A 385 -17.41 7.92 7.71
CA ILE A 385 -18.86 7.64 7.70
C ILE A 385 -19.21 6.72 8.89
N PRO A 386 -20.11 7.13 9.81
CA PRO A 386 -20.60 6.25 10.88
C PRO A 386 -21.33 5.02 10.34
N ASP A 387 -21.24 3.88 11.04
CA ASP A 387 -21.97 2.66 10.68
C ASP A 387 -23.49 2.86 10.71
N GLY A 388 -23.99 3.59 11.73
CA GLY A 388 -25.39 4.00 11.81
C GLY A 388 -25.87 4.99 10.74
N SER A 389 -25.01 5.42 9.81
CA SER A 389 -25.41 6.12 8.59
C SER A 389 -25.68 5.17 7.41
N VAL A 390 -25.51 3.87 7.59
CA VAL A 390 -25.79 2.81 6.61
C VAL A 390 -27.04 2.03 7.03
N SER A 391 -27.99 1.87 6.11
CA SER A 391 -29.14 0.95 6.27
C SER A 391 -29.15 -0.03 5.11
N LEU A 392 -29.31 -1.33 5.41
CA LEU A 392 -29.45 -2.38 4.41
C LEU A 392 -30.95 -2.57 4.07
N ASP A 393 -31.25 -3.17 2.93
CA ASP A 393 -32.60 -3.66 2.64
C ASP A 393 -32.85 -5.00 3.36
N ASP A 394 -33.89 -5.07 4.19
CA ASP A 394 -34.19 -6.22 5.04
C ASP A 394 -34.74 -7.45 4.29
N LYS A 395 -35.26 -7.27 3.07
CA LYS A 395 -35.94 -8.33 2.31
C LYS A 395 -34.97 -9.14 1.46
N ASP A 396 -34.41 -8.47 0.46
CA ASP A 396 -33.66 -9.10 -0.62
C ASP A 396 -32.18 -8.67 -0.62
N ARG A 397 -31.81 -7.72 0.26
CA ARG A 397 -30.46 -7.14 0.41
C ARG A 397 -29.85 -6.59 -0.90
N LEU A 398 -30.69 -6.28 -1.89
CA LEU A 398 -30.28 -5.84 -3.23
C LEU A 398 -29.46 -4.54 -3.20
N PHE A 399 -29.73 -3.69 -2.20
CA PHE A 399 -29.04 -2.42 -1.99
C PHE A 399 -28.84 -2.10 -0.50
N ALA A 400 -27.90 -1.19 -0.26
CA ALA A 400 -27.76 -0.41 0.96
C ALA A 400 -28.01 1.08 0.66
N LYS A 401 -28.48 1.84 1.64
CA LYS A 401 -28.58 3.31 1.61
C LYS A 401 -27.57 3.90 2.60
N VAL A 402 -26.79 4.88 2.15
CA VAL A 402 -25.84 5.63 2.96
C VAL A 402 -26.32 7.07 3.06
N VAL A 403 -26.70 7.51 4.26
CA VAL A 403 -27.22 8.87 4.52
C VAL A 403 -26.07 9.88 4.57
N SER A 404 -26.28 11.08 4.01
CA SER A 404 -25.30 12.16 4.03
C SER A 404 -25.26 12.88 5.39
N GLN A 405 -24.08 12.95 5.99
CA GLN A 405 -23.85 13.70 7.23
C GLN A 405 -24.06 15.22 7.10
N LYS A 406 -24.01 15.77 5.88
CA LYS A 406 -24.23 17.20 5.64
C LYS A 406 -25.69 17.55 5.38
N ASP A 407 -26.51 16.56 5.08
CA ASP A 407 -27.90 16.72 4.67
C ASP A 407 -28.60 15.36 4.81
N SER A 408 -29.41 15.20 5.87
CA SER A 408 -30.10 13.95 6.16
C SER A 408 -31.23 13.60 5.16
N SER A 409 -31.62 14.52 4.27
CA SER A 409 -32.54 14.23 3.17
C SER A 409 -31.86 13.51 2.00
N LEU A 410 -30.54 13.66 1.85
CA LEU A 410 -29.76 13.05 0.79
C LEU A 410 -29.21 11.69 1.23
N ALA A 411 -29.75 10.62 0.65
CA ALA A 411 -29.17 9.28 0.70
C ALA A 411 -28.47 8.91 -0.62
N ARG A 412 -27.48 8.01 -0.55
CA ARG A 412 -26.81 7.40 -1.70
C ARG A 412 -27.01 5.90 -1.69
N VAL A 413 -27.52 5.34 -2.76
CA VAL A 413 -27.82 3.92 -2.89
C VAL A 413 -26.59 3.18 -3.42
N VAL A 414 -26.28 2.04 -2.81
CA VAL A 414 -25.19 1.12 -3.17
C VAL A 414 -25.80 -0.25 -3.44
N TRP A 415 -25.86 -0.64 -4.71
CA TRP A 415 -26.40 -1.93 -5.15
C TRP A 415 -25.34 -3.02 -5.08
N ASN A 416 -25.77 -4.28 -4.91
CA ASN A 416 -24.90 -5.44 -4.69
C ASN A 416 -23.95 -5.24 -3.47
N PRO A 417 -24.48 -4.90 -2.27
CA PRO A 417 -23.69 -4.59 -1.08
C PRO A 417 -22.86 -5.79 -0.59
N GLY A 418 -21.71 -5.53 0.04
CA GLY A 418 -20.80 -6.59 0.49
C GLY A 418 -19.93 -7.18 -0.63
N SER A 419 -19.82 -6.49 -1.77
CA SER A 419 -19.00 -6.91 -2.91
C SER A 419 -18.11 -5.79 -3.43
N GLU A 420 -16.90 -6.08 -3.89
CA GLU A 420 -16.11 -5.10 -4.64
C GLU A 420 -16.78 -4.73 -5.98
N PHE A 421 -17.70 -5.58 -6.48
CA PHE A 421 -18.59 -5.29 -7.62
C PHE A 421 -19.91 -4.61 -7.20
N ALA A 422 -19.90 -3.86 -6.10
CA ALA A 422 -21.01 -2.99 -5.71
C ALA A 422 -21.08 -1.71 -6.57
N HIS A 423 -22.31 -1.31 -6.93
CA HIS A 423 -22.60 -0.16 -7.80
C HIS A 423 -23.27 0.97 -7.01
N CYS A 424 -22.57 2.07 -6.75
CA CYS A 424 -23.14 3.26 -6.11
C CYS A 424 -23.68 4.27 -7.15
N ASP A 425 -24.73 5.01 -6.80
CA ASP A 425 -25.35 6.08 -7.59
C ASP A 425 -24.58 7.42 -7.61
N CYS A 426 -23.52 7.56 -6.79
CA CYS A 426 -22.81 8.83 -6.68
C CYS A 426 -21.88 9.08 -7.89
N GLU A 427 -21.69 10.35 -8.25
CA GLU A 427 -20.91 10.78 -9.44
C GLU A 427 -19.50 10.18 -9.54
N TRP A 428 -18.87 9.87 -8.41
CA TRP A 428 -17.56 9.21 -8.38
C TRP A 428 -17.65 7.77 -8.91
N SER A 429 -18.65 7.03 -8.44
CA SER A 429 -18.97 5.67 -8.90
C SER A 429 -19.41 5.66 -10.37
N MET A 430 -20.21 6.64 -10.79
CA MET A 430 -20.62 6.80 -12.21
C MET A 430 -19.43 7.11 -13.15
N LYS A 431 -18.30 7.62 -12.64
CA LYS A 431 -17.05 7.76 -13.41
C LYS A 431 -16.23 6.45 -13.49
N GLY A 432 -16.74 5.37 -12.89
CA GLY A 432 -16.13 4.03 -12.75
C GLY A 432 -15.33 3.84 -11.46
N ASN A 433 -15.10 4.90 -10.69
CA ASN A 433 -14.11 4.94 -9.63
C ASN A 433 -14.61 4.26 -8.32
N LEU A 434 -13.69 3.85 -7.44
CA LEU A 434 -13.96 3.35 -6.09
C LEU A 434 -14.46 4.49 -5.19
N CYS A 435 -15.74 4.47 -4.82
CA CYS A 435 -16.35 5.53 -4.01
C CYS A 435 -16.44 5.19 -2.51
N LYS A 436 -16.44 6.23 -1.67
CA LYS A 436 -16.49 6.10 -0.20
C LYS A 436 -17.71 5.35 0.32
N HIS A 437 -18.87 5.47 -0.34
CA HIS A 437 -20.11 4.82 0.09
C HIS A 437 -20.04 3.31 -0.13
N MET A 438 -19.48 2.89 -1.26
CA MET A 438 -19.26 1.48 -1.59
C MET A 438 -18.29 0.81 -0.62
N ILE A 439 -17.17 1.48 -0.32
CA ILE A 439 -16.20 1.01 0.68
C ILE A 439 -16.86 0.90 2.06
N LYS A 440 -17.60 1.93 2.51
CA LYS A 440 -18.25 1.90 3.83
C LYS A 440 -19.31 0.81 3.94
N VAL A 441 -20.10 0.59 2.88
CA VAL A 441 -21.10 -0.50 2.86
C VAL A 441 -20.42 -1.86 2.98
N ASN A 442 -19.30 -2.08 2.30
CA ASN A 442 -18.56 -3.34 2.42
C ASN A 442 -17.99 -3.53 3.85
N MET A 443 -17.40 -2.49 4.46
CA MET A 443 -16.96 -2.52 5.86
C MET A 443 -18.10 -2.89 6.84
N VAL A 444 -19.33 -2.44 6.59
CA VAL A 444 -20.51 -2.80 7.40
C VAL A 444 -20.92 -4.25 7.13
N CYS A 445 -20.94 -4.69 5.87
CA CYS A 445 -21.28 -6.05 5.48
C CYS A 445 -20.28 -7.10 5.99
N GLU A 446 -18.98 -6.79 6.07
CA GLU A 446 -17.94 -7.68 6.60
C GLU A 446 -18.18 -8.08 8.07
N ASN A 447 -18.80 -7.19 8.86
CA ASN A 447 -19.16 -7.47 10.25
C ASN A 447 -20.44 -8.32 10.40
N LEU A 448 -21.11 -8.66 9.30
CA LEU A 448 -22.38 -9.40 9.30
C LEU A 448 -22.17 -10.81 8.74
N GLN A 449 -22.41 -11.82 9.59
CA GLN A 449 -22.28 -13.26 9.28
C GLN A 449 -23.08 -13.75 8.05
N CYS A 450 -23.96 -12.90 7.51
CA CYS A 450 -24.88 -13.20 6.42
C CYS A 450 -24.39 -12.71 5.04
N TYR A 451 -23.19 -12.13 4.96
CA TYR A 451 -22.45 -11.85 3.72
C TYR A 451 -21.23 -12.78 3.57
N GLY A 452 -20.79 -12.99 2.33
CA GLY A 452 -19.55 -13.71 2.06
C GLY A 452 -18.30 -12.84 2.28
N PRO A 453 -17.12 -13.43 2.48
CA PRO A 453 -15.87 -12.67 2.62
C PRO A 453 -15.50 -11.92 1.34
N MET A 454 -14.76 -10.81 1.49
CA MET A 454 -14.10 -10.08 0.40
C MET A 454 -13.33 -11.03 -0.54
N MET A 455 -13.21 -10.66 -1.82
CA MET A 455 -12.40 -11.41 -2.78
C MET A 455 -10.93 -11.49 -2.39
N SER A 456 -10.37 -10.44 -1.78
CA SER A 456 -8.97 -10.44 -1.30
C SER A 456 -8.72 -11.54 -0.27
N TYR A 457 -9.56 -11.61 0.77
CA TYR A 457 -9.52 -12.67 1.77
C TYR A 457 -9.86 -14.05 1.20
N ARG A 458 -10.86 -14.16 0.31
CA ARG A 458 -11.24 -15.42 -0.35
C ARG A 458 -10.11 -15.95 -1.23
N SER A 459 -9.47 -15.10 -2.03
CA SER A 459 -8.29 -15.44 -2.86
C SER A 459 -7.16 -15.98 -1.99
N PHE A 460 -6.78 -15.22 -0.96
CA PHE A 460 -5.74 -15.62 0.00
C PHE A 460 -6.03 -16.97 0.67
N MET A 461 -7.26 -17.19 1.14
CA MET A 461 -7.65 -18.45 1.78
C MET A 461 -7.69 -19.64 0.81
N ASN A 462 -8.09 -19.46 -0.45
CA ASN A 462 -8.01 -20.55 -1.43
C ASN A 462 -6.56 -20.91 -1.75
N ILE A 463 -5.67 -19.92 -1.89
CA ILE A 463 -4.23 -20.17 -2.13
C ILE A 463 -3.59 -20.90 -0.94
N LEU A 464 -3.90 -20.52 0.31
CA LEU A 464 -3.45 -21.28 1.49
C LEU A 464 -3.99 -22.73 1.52
N MET A 465 -5.26 -22.92 1.17
CA MET A 465 -5.87 -24.25 1.16
C MET A 465 -5.33 -25.14 0.03
N ASP A 466 -4.98 -24.57 -1.12
CA ASP A 466 -4.37 -25.32 -2.22
C ASP A 466 -2.89 -25.65 -1.94
N LEU A 467 -2.13 -24.75 -1.32
CA LEU A 467 -0.79 -25.04 -0.78
C LEU A 467 -0.81 -26.15 0.29
N TRP A 468 -1.89 -26.24 1.08
CA TRP A 468 -2.07 -27.30 2.07
C TRP A 468 -2.50 -28.64 1.45
N ARG A 469 -3.27 -28.61 0.36
CA ARG A 469 -3.75 -29.81 -0.37
C ARG A 469 -2.72 -30.39 -1.32
N LYS A 470 -1.84 -29.55 -1.87
CA LYS A 470 -0.73 -29.93 -2.74
C LYS A 470 0.57 -29.42 -2.13
N PRO A 471 1.23 -30.23 -1.28
CA PRO A 471 2.64 -30.06 -1.00
C PRO A 471 3.42 -29.90 -2.31
N MET A 472 4.43 -29.02 -2.31
CA MET A 472 5.49 -29.11 -3.29
C MET A 472 6.25 -30.44 -3.06
N ASP A 473 6.67 -31.12 -4.12
CA ASP A 473 7.29 -32.46 -4.02
C ASP A 473 8.61 -32.46 -3.21
N ASP A 474 9.24 -31.30 -3.05
CA ASP A 474 10.36 -31.07 -2.16
C ASP A 474 9.93 -30.69 -0.74
N SER A 475 10.02 -31.67 0.17
CA SER A 475 9.75 -31.56 1.61
C SER A 475 10.26 -30.29 2.32
N VAL A 476 11.33 -29.65 1.83
CA VAL A 476 11.88 -28.40 2.38
C VAL A 476 10.96 -27.20 2.11
N GLU A 477 10.33 -27.11 0.94
CA GLU A 477 9.35 -26.04 0.67
C GLU A 477 8.05 -26.28 1.46
N LEU A 478 7.66 -27.54 1.70
CA LEU A 478 6.56 -27.87 2.61
C LEU A 478 6.86 -27.42 4.06
N ASP A 479 8.05 -27.74 4.59
CA ASP A 479 8.47 -27.31 5.93
C ASP A 479 8.51 -25.77 6.05
N ILE A 480 9.01 -25.08 5.03
CA ILE A 480 9.02 -23.61 4.97
C ILE A 480 7.59 -23.07 4.91
N SER A 481 6.72 -23.60 4.05
CA SER A 481 5.32 -23.18 3.89
C SER A 481 4.52 -23.39 5.19
N ALA A 482 4.70 -24.52 5.86
CA ALA A 482 4.13 -24.80 7.17
C ALA A 482 4.64 -23.83 8.24
N ALA A 483 5.96 -23.57 8.28
CA ALA A 483 6.53 -22.60 9.22
C ALA A 483 6.04 -21.17 9.00
N TRP A 484 5.89 -20.72 7.73
CA TRP A 484 5.28 -19.43 7.40
C TRP A 484 3.80 -19.40 7.77
N THR A 485 3.03 -20.45 7.46
CA THR A 485 1.60 -20.53 7.79
C THR A 485 1.37 -20.51 9.30
N CYS A 486 2.12 -21.29 10.09
CA CYS A 486 2.05 -21.25 11.55
C CYS A 486 2.51 -19.89 12.12
N ARG A 487 3.51 -19.24 11.52
CA ARG A 487 3.93 -17.89 11.92
C ARG A 487 2.85 -16.84 11.62
N MET A 488 2.23 -16.90 10.44
CA MET A 488 1.13 -16.00 10.06
C MET A 488 -0.11 -16.26 10.92
N LEU A 489 -0.46 -17.52 11.21
CA LEU A 489 -1.52 -17.88 12.14
C LEU A 489 -1.26 -17.32 13.55
N GLY A 490 -0.02 -17.42 14.04
CA GLY A 490 0.38 -16.81 15.31
C GLY A 490 0.34 -15.28 15.29
N GLN A 491 0.71 -14.64 14.18
CA GLN A 491 0.58 -13.18 14.01
C GLN A 491 -0.87 -12.73 13.93
N ILE A 492 -1.74 -13.47 13.22
CA ILE A 492 -3.18 -13.21 13.14
C ILE A 492 -3.84 -13.44 14.49
N GLY A 493 -3.54 -14.53 15.19
CA GLY A 493 -4.05 -14.81 16.54
C GLY A 493 -3.63 -13.74 17.56
N ASN A 494 -2.40 -13.23 17.45
CA ASN A 494 -1.95 -12.08 18.25
C ASN A 494 -2.63 -10.76 17.83
N PHE A 495 -2.94 -10.57 16.55
CA PHE A 495 -3.63 -9.37 16.06
C PHE A 495 -5.12 -9.35 16.44
N VAL A 496 -5.80 -10.50 16.38
CA VAL A 496 -7.15 -10.70 16.92
C VAL A 496 -7.14 -10.47 18.43
N ARG A 497 -6.20 -11.06 19.18
CA ARG A 497 -5.98 -10.74 20.61
C ARG A 497 -5.66 -9.27 20.90
N LEU A 498 -5.19 -8.47 19.93
CA LEU A 498 -4.97 -7.02 20.08
C LEU A 498 -6.23 -6.20 19.77
N ASN A 499 -7.12 -6.68 18.90
CA ASN A 499 -8.45 -6.08 18.68
C ASN A 499 -9.44 -6.42 19.80
N ASP A 500 -9.38 -7.66 20.33
CA ASP A 500 -10.33 -8.18 21.33
C ASP A 500 -9.93 -7.86 22.79
N SER A 501 -8.82 -7.12 23.01
CA SER A 501 -8.28 -6.84 24.35
C SER A 501 -8.24 -5.35 24.66
N ASP A 502 -9.12 -4.90 25.56
CA ASP A 502 -9.17 -3.52 26.09
C ASP A 502 -7.86 -3.06 26.77
N ASP A 503 -6.96 -4.00 27.10
CA ASP A 503 -5.63 -3.70 27.64
C ASP A 503 -4.50 -4.27 26.76
N ILE A 504 -3.89 -3.39 25.95
CA ILE A 504 -2.68 -3.69 25.16
C ILE A 504 -1.51 -4.11 26.07
N GLY A 505 -1.46 -3.63 27.32
CA GLY A 505 -0.44 -3.95 28.30
C GLY A 505 -0.39 -5.44 28.67
N LEU A 506 -1.54 -6.13 28.68
CA LEU A 506 -1.55 -7.59 28.89
C LEU A 506 -0.89 -8.32 27.71
N VAL A 507 -1.25 -7.97 26.47
CA VAL A 507 -0.68 -8.61 25.27
C VAL A 507 0.82 -8.33 25.13
N VAL A 508 1.28 -7.14 25.53
CA VAL A 508 2.72 -6.79 25.53
C VAL A 508 3.52 -7.62 26.55
N ASN A 509 2.94 -8.01 27.69
CA ASN A 509 3.61 -8.86 28.67
C ASN A 509 3.65 -10.35 28.26
N ASP A 510 2.66 -10.83 27.50
CA ASP A 510 2.61 -12.18 26.93
C ASP A 510 3.57 -12.38 25.73
N MET A 511 4.02 -11.30 25.07
CA MET A 511 4.93 -11.41 23.93
C MET A 511 6.33 -11.95 24.33
N PRO A 512 6.86 -13.00 23.67
CA PRO A 512 8.11 -13.65 24.04
C PRO A 512 9.37 -12.86 23.60
N LEU A 513 9.48 -11.60 23.99
CA LEU A 513 10.63 -10.72 23.71
C LEU A 513 11.72 -10.77 24.81
N LYS A 514 12.00 -11.97 25.33
CA LYS A 514 13.21 -12.21 26.11
C LYS A 514 14.41 -12.36 25.17
N TRP A 515 15.06 -11.24 24.86
CA TRP A 515 16.37 -11.23 24.21
C TRP A 515 17.40 -11.93 25.12
N ALA A 516 17.68 -13.20 24.82
CA ALA A 516 18.72 -13.96 25.51
C ALA A 516 20.11 -13.62 24.94
N ASP A 517 21.06 -13.33 25.82
CA ASP A 517 22.42 -12.97 25.44
C ASP A 517 23.17 -14.07 24.66
N LYS A 518 24.06 -13.63 23.78
CA LYS A 518 24.95 -14.52 23.00
C LYS A 518 25.75 -15.46 23.89
N LYS A 519 25.66 -16.77 23.62
CA LYS A 519 26.80 -17.70 23.74
C LYS A 519 26.92 -18.57 22.49
N SER A 520 28.15 -18.98 22.20
CA SER A 520 28.58 -19.59 20.94
C SER A 520 28.44 -21.11 20.90
N ARG A 521 28.50 -21.66 19.68
CA ARG A 521 28.61 -23.10 19.39
C ARG A 521 29.77 -23.77 20.14
N MET A 522 29.54 -24.97 20.65
CA MET A 522 30.45 -26.13 20.57
C MET A 522 29.62 -27.43 20.55
N SER A 523 30.26 -28.57 20.29
CA SER A 523 29.63 -29.72 19.65
C SER A 523 29.15 -30.85 20.58
N SER A 524 28.29 -31.71 20.02
CA SER A 524 28.25 -33.18 20.19
C SER A 524 28.18 -33.77 21.60
N PHE A 525 27.10 -34.51 21.91
CA PHE A 525 27.12 -35.98 21.91
C PHE A 525 25.70 -36.57 21.83
N SER A 526 25.56 -37.89 21.87
CA SER A 526 24.47 -38.67 21.25
C SER A 526 23.44 -39.30 22.22
N ARG A 527 22.45 -40.00 21.63
CA ARG A 527 21.35 -40.81 22.22
C ARG A 527 20.10 -40.00 22.63
N GLY A 528 18.88 -40.56 22.51
CA GLY A 528 18.50 -41.85 21.92
C GLY A 528 17.01 -42.16 22.13
N LEU A 529 16.45 -43.10 21.35
CA LEU A 529 15.03 -43.50 21.48
C LEU A 529 14.77 -44.32 22.76
N SER A 530 13.56 -44.14 23.30
CA SER A 530 12.75 -45.06 24.12
C SER A 530 13.40 -46.26 24.83
N SER A 531 13.26 -46.34 26.17
CA SER A 531 12.36 -47.34 26.79
C SER A 531 12.28 -47.24 28.33
N LEU A 532 11.10 -47.62 28.84
CA LEU A 532 10.73 -48.26 30.11
C LEU A 532 11.66 -48.23 31.36
N ALA A 533 10.97 -48.03 32.50
CA ALA A 533 11.21 -48.62 33.83
C ALA A 533 12.36 -48.10 34.74
N HIS A 534 11.94 -47.68 35.94
CA HIS A 534 12.69 -47.73 37.21
C HIS A 534 12.95 -49.20 37.64
N PRO A 535 13.89 -49.54 38.57
CA PRO A 535 14.18 -48.73 39.77
C PRO A 535 15.62 -48.72 40.36
N SER A 536 15.78 -47.86 41.38
CA SER A 536 16.64 -47.98 42.59
C SER A 536 18.19 -48.08 42.50
N GLU A 537 18.87 -47.24 43.30
CA GLU A 537 20.06 -47.53 44.16
C GLU A 537 21.25 -48.36 43.59
N LYS A 538 22.55 -47.97 43.67
CA LYS A 538 23.30 -47.25 44.75
C LYS A 538 24.53 -46.46 44.22
N ARG A 539 25.06 -45.61 45.11
CA ARG A 539 26.38 -44.92 45.10
C ARG A 539 27.50 -45.82 45.70
N PRO A 540 28.79 -45.39 45.81
CA PRO A 540 29.44 -44.12 45.38
C PRO A 540 30.57 -44.40 44.33
N GLU A 541 31.84 -43.95 44.27
CA GLU A 541 32.84 -43.22 45.09
C GLU A 541 33.84 -42.39 44.24
N LYS A 542 34.63 -41.55 44.94
CA LYS A 542 36.02 -41.02 44.72
C LYS A 542 36.70 -41.24 43.34
N PHE A 543 37.38 -40.23 42.77
CA PHE A 543 38.58 -39.62 43.39
C PHE A 543 38.78 -38.10 43.12
N ALA A 544 39.55 -37.45 43.99
CA ALA A 544 40.13 -36.11 43.80
C ALA A 544 41.45 -36.20 42.99
N ALA A 545 42.10 -35.13 42.49
CA ALA A 545 42.04 -33.70 42.80
C ALA A 545 42.36 -32.87 41.51
N ARG A 546 42.72 -31.57 41.46
CA ARG A 546 43.43 -30.70 42.41
C ARG A 546 43.22 -29.21 42.05
N ARG A 547 43.02 -28.34 43.04
CA ARG A 547 42.99 -26.87 42.85
C ARG A 547 44.36 -26.33 42.44
N ARG A 548 44.40 -25.26 41.64
CA ARG A 548 45.33 -24.13 41.85
C ARG A 548 44.84 -22.82 41.22
N SER A 549 44.51 -21.86 42.07
CA SER A 549 44.15 -20.47 41.71
C SER A 549 45.36 -19.54 41.87
N ARG A 550 45.52 -18.54 40.99
CA ARG A 550 46.31 -17.32 41.28
C ARG A 550 45.65 -16.07 40.65
N LYS A 551 45.93 -14.90 41.22
CA LYS A 551 45.23 -13.62 40.97
C LYS A 551 46.16 -12.58 40.32
N ARG A 552 45.56 -11.62 39.60
CA ARG A 552 46.13 -10.31 39.17
C ARG A 552 47.26 -10.45 38.11
N LYS A 553 47.64 -9.40 37.36
CA LYS A 553 47.46 -7.94 37.54
C LYS A 553 47.15 -7.23 36.19
N ARG A 554 46.88 -5.92 36.23
CA ARG A 554 46.50 -5.05 35.09
C ARG A 554 47.54 -3.93 34.91
N ILE A 555 47.97 -3.70 33.67
CA ILE A 555 48.84 -2.60 33.14
C ILE A 555 49.09 -2.95 31.65
N SER A 556 49.36 -2.05 30.69
CA SER A 556 48.70 -0.80 30.25
C SER A 556 49.52 -0.25 29.07
N ARG A 557 48.88 0.12 27.94
CA ARG A 557 49.44 0.86 26.78
C ARG A 557 50.82 0.43 26.24
N LEU A 558 50.85 0.04 24.96
CA LEU A 558 51.15 1.03 23.92
C LEU A 558 49.89 1.21 23.06
#